data_AF-A0A0S8I6L4-F1
#
_entry.id   AF-A0A0S8I6L4-F1
#
_cell.length_a   1.000
_cell.length_b   1.000
_cell.length_c   1.000
_cell.angle_alpha   90.00
_cell.angle_beta   90.00
_cell.angle_gamma   90.00
#
_symmetry.space_group_name_H-M   'P 1'
#
loop_
_entity.id
_entity.type
_entity.pdbx_description
1 polymer ?
#
loop_
_entity_poly.entity_id
_entity_poly.type
_entity_poly.pdbx_seq_one_letter_code
_entity_poly.pdbx_strand_id
1 'polypeptide(L)'
;MKRLGILVLLVILTASCAYLKGPKTLDQEKAQLVCVQFKKGIPWAQISDKFGEPDSVPLPQSGSDLGRNTRIYKSKIIIFYTDLQEIKENEKIRFREAVINIEICNKK
;
A
#
# COMPACT_ATOMS: atom_id res chain seq x y z
N MET A 1 -12.05 -7.97 -55.38
CA MET A 1 -12.08 -8.48 -53.99
C MET A 1 -10.70 -8.51 -53.31
N LYS A 2 -9.76 -7.59 -53.61
CA LYS A 2 -8.40 -7.56 -52.99
C LYS A 2 -8.20 -6.44 -51.95
N ARG A 3 -9.20 -5.56 -51.77
CA ARG A 3 -9.11 -4.37 -50.89
C ARG A 3 -9.76 -4.54 -49.52
N LEU A 4 -10.55 -5.60 -49.30
CA LEU A 4 -11.20 -5.84 -47.99
C LEU A 4 -10.26 -6.52 -46.97
N GLY A 5 -9.32 -7.35 -47.42
CA GLY A 5 -8.44 -8.11 -46.52
C GLY A 5 -7.41 -7.25 -45.77
N ILE A 6 -7.01 -6.12 -46.34
CA ILE A 6 -6.03 -5.20 -45.74
C ILE A 6 -6.66 -4.44 -44.56
N LEU A 7 -7.96 -4.15 -44.64
CA LEU A 7 -8.69 -3.40 -43.61
C LEU A 7 -8.92 -4.24 -42.34
N VAL A 8 -9.08 -5.56 -42.49
CA VAL A 8 -9.23 -6.49 -41.36
C VAL A 8 -7.90 -6.69 -40.62
N LEU A 9 -6.76 -6.65 -41.31
CA LEU A 9 -5.43 -6.79 -40.68
C LEU A 9 -5.07 -5.59 -39.78
N LEU A 10 -5.50 -4.38 -40.15
CA LEU A 10 -5.22 -3.15 -39.39
C LEU A 10 -5.96 -3.09 -38.05
N VAL A 11 -7.18 -3.64 -37.97
CA VAL A 11 -7.98 -3.65 -36.73
C VAL A 11 -7.40 -4.62 -35.69
N ILE A 12 -6.80 -5.73 -36.13
CA ILE A 12 -6.18 -6.72 -35.23
C ILE A 12 -4.87 -6.19 -34.64
N LEU A 13 -4.10 -5.37 -35.39
CA LEU A 13 -2.84 -4.79 -34.92
C LEU A 13 -3.02 -3.65 -33.89
N THR A 14 -4.16 -2.94 -33.91
CA THR A 14 -4.44 -1.88 -32.91
C THR A 14 -5.09 -2.40 -31.64
N ALA A 15 -5.60 -3.64 -31.63
CA ALA A 15 -6.22 -4.23 -30.44
C ALA A 15 -5.18 -4.70 -29.40
N SER A 16 -3.93 -4.93 -29.81
CA SER A 16 -2.87 -5.42 -28.95
C SER A 16 -2.05 -4.30 -28.30
N CYS A 17 -2.68 -3.39 -27.57
CA CYS A 17 -2.02 -2.66 -26.47
C CYS A 17 -2.98 -1.82 -25.60
N ALA A 18 -4.20 -2.31 -25.35
CA ALA A 18 -4.88 -1.92 -24.11
C ALA A 18 -4.28 -2.73 -22.96
N TYR A 19 -2.98 -2.54 -22.67
CA TYR A 19 -2.44 -2.93 -21.37
C TYR A 19 -3.17 -2.08 -20.35
N LEU A 20 -4.25 -2.62 -19.79
CA LEU A 20 -4.82 -2.17 -18.53
C LEU A 20 -3.64 -2.16 -17.55
N LYS A 21 -3.06 -0.97 -17.34
CA LYS A 21 -2.05 -0.78 -16.31
C LYS A 21 -2.70 -1.31 -15.04
N GLY A 22 -2.09 -2.36 -14.47
CA GLY A 22 -2.54 -2.90 -13.20
C GLY A 22 -2.60 -1.80 -12.14
N PRO A 23 -3.34 -2.02 -11.04
CA PRO A 23 -3.42 -1.04 -9.98
C PRO A 23 -2.01 -0.64 -9.51
N LYS A 24 -1.77 0.67 -9.36
CA LYS A 24 -0.49 1.20 -8.90
C LYS A 24 -0.14 0.57 -7.54
N THR A 25 1.07 0.03 -7.41
CA THR A 25 1.50 -0.57 -6.15
C THR A 25 2.00 0.49 -5.17
N LEU A 26 2.03 0.15 -3.89
CA LEU A 26 2.61 1.02 -2.87
C LEU A 26 4.07 1.40 -3.17
N ASP A 27 4.88 0.44 -3.65
CA ASP A 27 6.29 0.70 -3.98
C ASP A 27 6.43 1.71 -5.12
N GLN A 28 5.56 1.62 -6.13
CA GLN A 28 5.51 2.56 -7.25
C GLN A 28 5.08 3.96 -6.81
N GLU A 29 4.16 4.06 -5.84
CA GLU A 29 3.75 5.34 -5.26
C GLU A 29 4.88 5.95 -4.42
N LYS A 30 5.51 5.15 -3.54
CA LYS A 30 6.63 5.59 -2.69
C LYS A 30 7.82 6.14 -3.46
N ALA A 31 8.13 5.58 -4.64
CA ALA A 31 9.24 6.04 -5.48
C ALA A 31 9.14 7.53 -5.87
N GLN A 32 7.95 8.13 -5.77
CA GLN A 32 7.69 9.53 -6.08
C GLN A 32 7.61 10.44 -4.84
N LEU A 33 7.71 9.86 -3.63
CA LEU A 33 7.52 10.54 -2.35
C LEU A 33 8.84 10.68 -1.58
N VAL A 34 8.84 11.54 -0.57
CA VAL A 34 9.91 11.62 0.43
C VAL A 34 9.46 10.90 1.68
N CYS A 35 10.13 9.79 2.01
CA CYS A 35 9.78 8.94 3.14
C CYS A 35 10.76 9.12 4.31
N VAL A 36 10.22 9.23 5.52
CA VAL A 36 10.98 9.29 6.77
C VAL A 36 10.51 8.19 7.70
N GLN A 37 11.45 7.40 8.23
CA GLN A 37 11.16 6.31 9.16
C GLN A 37 11.44 6.74 10.61
N PHE A 38 10.48 6.46 11.49
CA PHE A 38 10.52 6.71 12.91
C PHE A 38 10.61 5.37 13.64
N LYS A 39 11.64 5.21 14.47
CA LYS A 39 11.89 3.98 15.26
C LYS A 39 11.01 3.85 16.51
N LYS A 40 10.19 4.86 16.81
CA LYS A 40 9.27 4.84 17.96
C LYS A 40 7.87 4.54 17.46
N GLY A 41 7.49 3.27 17.57
CA GLY A 41 6.12 2.83 17.36
C GLY A 41 5.11 3.49 18.30
N ILE A 42 3.83 3.36 18.00
CA ILE A 42 2.72 3.91 18.79
C ILE A 42 1.57 2.89 18.91
N PRO A 43 0.86 2.83 20.04
CA PRO A 43 -0.28 1.92 20.18
C PRO A 43 -1.40 2.21 19.16
N TRP A 44 -2.09 1.17 18.69
CA TRP A 44 -3.19 1.29 17.73
C TRP A 44 -4.28 2.28 18.15
N ALA A 45 -4.62 2.33 19.45
CA ALA A 45 -5.59 3.28 19.99
C ALA A 45 -5.20 4.74 19.71
N GLN A 46 -3.90 5.08 19.78
CA GLN A 46 -3.41 6.44 19.56
C GLN A 46 -3.28 6.79 18.07
N ILE A 47 -3.29 5.80 17.17
CA ILE A 47 -3.13 6.02 15.73
C ILE A 47 -4.33 6.76 15.16
N SER A 48 -5.55 6.31 15.52
CA SER A 48 -6.78 6.94 15.03
C SER A 48 -6.87 8.39 15.52
N ASP A 49 -6.62 8.63 16.80
CA ASP A 49 -6.66 9.97 17.38
C ASP A 49 -5.63 10.92 16.75
N LYS A 50 -4.44 10.41 16.42
CA LYS A 50 -3.32 11.23 15.92
C LYS A 50 -3.41 11.55 14.44
N PHE A 51 -3.92 10.62 13.63
CA PHE A 51 -3.89 10.77 12.17
C PHE A 51 -5.26 10.86 11.53
N GLY A 52 -6.32 10.53 12.25
CA GLY A 52 -7.67 10.43 11.73
C GLY A 52 -7.90 9.19 10.87
N GLU A 53 -9.04 9.18 10.21
CA GLU A 53 -9.41 8.14 9.26
C GLU A 53 -8.66 8.35 7.92
N PRO A 54 -8.22 7.26 7.26
CA PRO A 54 -7.58 7.35 5.96
C PRO A 54 -8.56 7.77 4.85
N ASP A 55 -8.06 8.47 3.84
CA ASP A 55 -8.85 8.92 2.69
C ASP A 55 -9.13 7.79 1.69
N SER A 56 -8.35 6.71 1.73
CA SER A 56 -8.53 5.57 0.84
C SER A 56 -8.05 4.25 1.42
N VAL A 57 -8.51 3.16 0.82
CA VAL A 57 -8.01 1.81 1.10
C VAL A 57 -6.51 1.69 0.80
N PRO A 58 -5.80 0.76 1.47
CA PRO A 58 -4.37 0.52 1.21
C PRO A 58 -4.11 0.16 -0.25
N LEU A 59 -2.99 0.63 -0.81
CA LEU A 59 -2.53 0.21 -2.14
C LEU A 59 -2.03 -1.24 -2.08
N PRO A 60 -2.18 -2.00 -3.17
CA PRO A 60 -1.60 -3.34 -3.25
C PRO A 60 -0.09 -3.27 -3.08
N GLN A 61 0.44 -4.21 -2.30
CA GLN A 61 1.87 -4.31 -2.02
C GLN A 61 2.46 -5.50 -2.74
N SER A 62 3.70 -5.39 -3.19
CA SER A 62 4.41 -6.49 -3.84
C SER A 62 4.94 -7.45 -2.78
N GLY A 63 4.64 -8.74 -2.89
CA GLY A 63 5.16 -9.77 -1.97
C GLY A 63 4.22 -10.16 -0.83
N SER A 64 4.70 -11.01 0.08
CA SER A 64 3.91 -11.68 1.13
C SER A 64 4.01 -11.01 2.50
N ASP A 65 4.42 -9.74 2.57
CA ASP A 65 4.76 -9.13 3.85
C ASP A 65 3.51 -8.65 4.60
N LEU A 66 3.05 -9.49 5.53
CA LEU A 66 1.85 -9.26 6.35
C LEU A 66 2.10 -8.30 7.52
N GLY A 67 3.36 -8.00 7.85
CA GLY A 67 3.75 -7.15 9.00
C GLY A 67 3.63 -5.66 8.74
N ARG A 68 2.73 -5.24 7.84
CA ARG A 68 2.58 -3.83 7.44
C ARG A 68 1.12 -3.46 7.29
N ASN A 69 0.77 -2.32 7.86
CA ASN A 69 -0.52 -1.69 7.65
C ASN A 69 -0.29 -0.32 7.01
N THR A 70 -0.88 -0.09 5.83
CA THR A 70 -0.70 1.16 5.08
C THR A 70 -1.96 2.00 5.14
N ARG A 71 -1.84 3.25 5.55
CA ARG A 71 -2.90 4.25 5.51
C ARG A 71 -2.56 5.34 4.52
N ILE A 72 -3.53 5.70 3.70
CA ILE A 72 -3.35 6.66 2.63
C ILE A 72 -4.19 7.89 2.94
N TYR A 73 -3.53 9.03 2.89
CA TYR A 73 -4.13 10.34 3.03
C TYR A 73 -3.81 11.16 1.78
N LYS A 74 -4.60 12.21 1.52
CA LYS A 74 -4.50 13.07 0.35
C LYS A 74 -3.09 13.67 0.14
N SER A 75 -2.40 13.97 1.25
CA SER A 75 -1.09 14.61 1.28
C SER A 75 0.07 13.68 1.64
N LYS A 76 -0.21 12.48 2.19
CA LYS A 76 0.83 11.59 2.72
C LYS A 76 0.37 10.14 2.78
N ILE A 77 1.32 9.23 2.82
CA ILE A 77 1.12 7.82 3.10
C ILE A 77 1.81 7.51 4.41
N ILE A 78 1.13 6.79 5.29
CA ILE A 78 1.69 6.32 6.56
C ILE A 78 1.72 4.80 6.54
N ILE A 79 2.89 4.22 6.78
CA ILE A 79 3.12 2.78 6.81
C ILE A 79 3.49 2.42 8.25
N PHE A 80 2.65 1.60 8.88
CA PHE A 80 2.89 1.05 10.20
C PHE A 80 3.51 -0.33 10.03
N TYR A 81 4.73 -0.50 10.53
CA TYR A 81 5.36 -1.80 10.63
C TYR A 81 4.95 -2.42 11.95
N THR A 82 4.37 -3.61 11.88
CA THR A 82 3.83 -4.31 13.02
C THR A 82 4.60 -5.59 13.32
N ASP A 83 4.57 -5.98 14.58
CA ASP A 83 5.09 -7.26 15.05
C ASP A 83 4.14 -7.84 16.09
N LEU A 84 4.14 -9.17 16.23
CA LEU A 84 3.39 -9.87 17.26
C LEU A 84 4.20 -9.89 18.55
N GLN A 85 3.73 -9.15 19.55
CA GLN A 85 4.31 -9.17 20.87
C GLN A 85 3.56 -10.12 21.79
N GLU A 86 4.32 -10.93 22.51
CA GLU A 86 3.81 -11.75 23.59
C GLU A 86 3.51 -10.88 24.82
N ILE A 87 2.30 -10.98 25.34
CA ILE A 87 1.86 -10.30 26.56
C ILE A 87 1.23 -11.31 27.52
N LYS A 88 1.49 -11.13 28.81
CA LYS A 88 0.91 -11.96 29.87
C LYS A 88 -0.30 -11.26 30.47
N GLU A 89 -1.50 -11.78 30.21
CA GLU A 89 -2.76 -11.27 30.77
C GLU A 89 -3.44 -12.37 31.58
N ASN A 90 -3.69 -12.12 32.87
CA ASN A 90 -4.36 -13.06 33.77
C ASN A 90 -3.75 -14.47 33.70
N GLU A 91 -2.42 -14.55 33.85
CA GLU A 91 -1.63 -15.79 33.80
C GLU A 91 -1.62 -16.52 32.44
N LYS A 92 -2.29 -16.00 31.42
CA LYS A 92 -2.29 -16.55 30.06
C LYS A 92 -1.42 -15.72 29.13
N ILE A 93 -0.68 -16.41 28.28
CA ILE A 93 0.05 -15.81 27.17
C ILE A 93 -0.95 -15.43 26.08
N ARG A 94 -0.90 -14.17 25.63
CA ARG A 94 -1.64 -13.64 24.49
C ARG A 94 -0.65 -13.00 23.52
N PHE A 95 -0.96 -13.03 22.24
CA PHE A 95 -0.20 -12.31 21.23
C PHE A 95 -1.03 -11.09 20.80
N ARG A 96 -0.41 -9.91 20.85
CA ARG A 96 -1.01 -8.69 20.31
C ARG A 96 -0.10 -8.06 19.29
N GLU A 97 -0.71 -7.60 18.21
CA GLU A 97 -0.01 -6.79 17.23
C GLU A 97 0.37 -5.44 17.86
N ALA A 98 1.65 -5.09 17.75
CA ALA A 98 2.18 -3.81 18.17
C ALA A 98 2.87 -3.14 16.99
N VAL A 99 2.67 -1.84 16.82
CA VAL A 99 3.44 -1.05 15.86
C VAL A 99 4.84 -0.83 16.41
N ILE A 100 5.85 -1.30 15.68
CA ILE A 100 7.26 -1.19 16.05
C ILE A 100 7.94 -0.01 15.37
N ASN A 101 7.57 0.30 14.13
CA ASN A 101 8.10 1.43 13.37
C ASN A 101 6.98 2.11 12.58
N ILE A 102 7.18 3.38 12.27
CA ILE A 102 6.27 4.16 11.43
C ILE A 102 7.10 4.79 10.32
N GLU A 103 6.66 4.67 9.08
CA GLU A 103 7.22 5.42 7.96
C GLU A 103 6.16 6.38 7.43
N ILE A 104 6.54 7.63 7.23
CA ILE A 104 5.66 8.67 6.69
C ILE A 104 6.26 9.15 5.36
N CYS A 105 5.53 8.96 4.28
CA CYS A 105 5.88 9.38 2.94
C CYS A 105 5.03 10.58 2.53
N ASN A 106 5.65 11.74 2.33
CA ASN A 106 4.96 12.95 1.88
C ASN A 106 5.23 13.19 0.39
N LYS A 107 4.30 13.86 -0.28
CA LYS A 107 4.57 14.41 -1.62
C LYS A 107 5.78 15.35 -1.54
N LYS A 108 6.64 15.28 -2.56
CA LYS A 108 7.72 16.25 -2.76
C LYS A 108 7.19 17.67 -2.88
#